data_AF-A0A1V5ZM00-F1
#
_entry.id   AF-A0A1V5ZM00-F1
#
_cell.length_a   1.000
_cell.length_b   1.000
_cell.length_c   1.000
_cell.angle_alpha   90.00
_cell.angle_beta   90.00
_cell.angle_gamma   90.00
#
_symmetry.space_group_name_H-M   'P 1'
#
loop_
_entity.id
_entity.type
_entity.pdbx_description
1 polymer ?
#
loop_
_entity_poly.entity_id
_entity_poly.type
_entity_poly.pdbx_seq_one_letter_code
_entity_poly.pdbx_strand_id
1 'polypeptide(L)' 'MVLVASGEAFKRIDRKTNGRFLRNYPEIEWEGVMGVRDVIAHGYFDVDPDQVFDICKNDIPALIGTVERMIADLR' A
#
# COMPACT_ATOMS: atom_id res chain seq x y z
N MET A 1 4.60 -8.64 -9.26
CA MET A 1 3.17 -8.44 -9.59
C MET A 1 2.29 -8.18 -8.36
N VAL A 2 2.49 -8.86 -7.23
CA VAL A 2 1.64 -8.67 -6.02
C VAL A 2 1.64 -7.22 -5.50
N LEU A 3 2.81 -6.61 -5.31
CA LEU A 3 2.91 -5.22 -4.82
C LEU A 3 2.19 -4.20 -5.72
N VAL A 4 2.30 -4.38 -7.04
CA VAL A 4 1.59 -3.56 -8.04
C VAL A 4 0.08 -3.70 -7.90
N ALA A 5 -0.42 -4.93 -7.75
CA ALA A 5 -1.84 -5.20 -7.59
C ALA A 5 -2.40 -4.63 -6.28
N SER A 6 -1.66 -4.76 -5.17
CA SER A 6 -2.02 -4.18 -3.88
C SER A 6 -2.09 -2.65 -3.94
N GLY A 7 -1.07 -1.99 -4.49
CA GLY A 7 -1.07 -0.53 -4.65
C GLY A 7 -2.24 -0.02 -5.50
N GLU A 8 -2.56 -0.72 -6.60
CA GLU A 8 -3.73 -0.42 -7.43
C GLU A 8 -5.06 -0.61 -6.67
N ALA A 9 -5.16 -1.63 -5.82
CA ALA A 9 -6.35 -1.86 -5.00
C ALA A 9 -6.59 -0.72 -4.00
N PHE A 10 -5.54 -0.27 -3.29
CA PHE A 10 -5.65 0.87 -2.37
C PHE A 10 -5.99 2.17 -3.09
N LYS A 11 -5.39 2.43 -4.27
CA LYS A 11 -5.73 3.59 -5.11
C LYS A 11 -7.20 3.61 -5.52
N ARG A 12 -7.79 2.43 -5.78
CA ARG A 12 -9.23 2.31 -6.06
C ARG A 12 -10.09 2.56 -4.82
N ILE A 13 -9.68 2.09 -3.64
CA ILE A 13 -10.38 2.36 -2.38
C ILE A 13 -10.34 3.86 -2.07
N ASP A 14 -9.18 4.48 -2.16
CA ASP A 14 -8.98 5.91 -1.94
C ASP A 14 -9.90 6.73 -2.86
N ARG A 15 -9.89 6.44 -4.16
CA ARG A 15 -10.78 7.08 -5.14
C ARG A 15 -12.26 6.86 -4.84
N LYS A 16 -12.68 5.64 -4.49
CA LYS A 16 -14.09 5.35 -4.19
C LYS A 16 -14.58 6.04 -2.92
N THR A 17 -13.67 6.32 -1.99
CA THR A 17 -13.99 6.93 -0.69
C THR A 17 -13.65 8.41 -0.63
N ASN A 18 -13.20 8.99 -1.75
CA ASN A 18 -12.69 10.37 -1.85
C ASN A 18 -11.62 10.67 -0.78
N GLY A 19 -10.72 9.72 -0.56
CA GLY A 19 -9.63 9.80 0.39
C GLY A 19 -10.03 9.83 1.86
N ARG A 20 -11.31 9.59 2.19
CA ARG A 20 -11.78 9.68 3.58
C ARG A 20 -11.55 8.41 4.38
N PHE A 21 -11.60 7.24 3.74
CA PHE A 21 -11.55 5.97 4.48
C PHE A 21 -10.15 5.66 5.00
N LEU A 22 -9.12 5.77 4.14
CA LEU A 22 -7.74 5.46 4.51
C LEU A 22 -7.20 6.40 5.61
N ARG A 23 -7.69 7.64 5.69
CA ARG A 23 -7.36 8.61 6.75
C ARG A 23 -7.70 8.14 8.16
N ASN A 24 -8.59 7.16 8.30
CA ASN A 24 -8.91 6.57 9.60
C ASN A 24 -7.79 5.64 10.12
N TYR A 25 -6.80 5.34 9.29
CA TYR A 25 -5.69 4.43 9.57
C TYR A 25 -4.35 5.14 9.30
N PRO A 26 -4.00 6.19 10.09
CA PRO A 26 -2.88 7.08 9.81
C PRO A 26 -1.50 6.47 10.06
N GLU A 27 -1.43 5.29 10.67
CA GLU A 27 -0.17 4.58 10.90
C GLU A 27 0.47 4.02 9.62
N ILE A 28 -0.28 3.98 8.52
CA ILE A 28 0.22 3.56 7.21
C ILE A 28 0.41 4.80 6.32
N GLU A 29 1.57 4.88 5.67
CA GLU A 29 1.84 5.89 4.67
C GLU A 29 1.18 5.53 3.32
N TRP A 30 -0.10 5.90 3.17
CA TRP A 30 -0.91 5.49 2.01
C TRP A 30 -0.39 5.98 0.66
N GLU A 31 0.23 7.17 0.63
CA GLU A 31 0.86 7.70 -0.58
C GLU A 31 2.01 6.80 -1.05
N GLY A 32 2.91 6.41 -0.15
CA GLY A 32 3.94 5.40 -0.39
C GLY A 32 3.37 4.06 -0.87
N VAL A 33 2.36 3.51 -0.19
CA VAL A 33 1.71 2.23 -0.58
C VAL A 33 1.16 2.28 -2.02
N MET A 34 0.53 3.39 -2.40
CA MET A 34 0.04 3.58 -3.76
C MET A 34 1.18 3.85 -4.76
N GLY A 35 2.25 4.53 -4.34
CA GLY A 35 3.40 4.90 -5.14
C GLY A 35 4.33 3.73 -5.49
N VAL A 36 4.42 2.69 -4.64
CA VAL A 36 5.23 1.48 -4.89
C VAL A 36 4.86 0.82 -6.23
N ARG A 37 3.58 0.85 -6.61
CA ARG A 37 3.12 0.38 -7.93
C ARG A 37 3.81 1.13 -9.06
N ASP A 38 3.88 2.46 -8.98
CA ASP A 38 4.38 3.30 -10.06
C ASP A 38 5.90 3.12 -10.23
N VAL A 39 6.63 2.95 -9.13
CA VAL A 39 8.06 2.63 -9.12
C VAL A 39 8.34 1.25 -9.73
N ILE A 40 7.64 0.20 -9.28
CA ILE A 40 7.87 -1.17 -9.77
C ILE A 40 7.38 -1.38 -11.20
N ALA A 41 6.28 -0.72 -11.61
CA ALA A 41 5.68 -0.95 -12.93
C ALA A 41 6.36 -0.13 -14.05
N HIS A 42 6.85 1.08 -13.77
CA HIS A 42 7.42 1.97 -14.78
C HIS A 42 8.91 2.24 -14.59
N GLY A 43 9.41 2.24 -13.36
CA GLY A 43 10.81 2.52 -13.01
C GLY A 43 11.65 1.27 -12.75
N TYR A 44 11.27 0.10 -13.26
CA TYR A 44 11.85 -1.20 -12.87
C TYR A 44 13.38 -1.31 -13.07
N PHE A 45 13.98 -0.52 -13.96
CA PHE A 45 15.44 -0.45 -14.13
C PHE A 45 16.15 0.35 -13.02
N ASP A 46 15.44 1.26 -12.36
CA ASP A 46 15.95 2.14 -11.30
C ASP A 46 15.45 1.70 -9.92
N VAL A 47 14.82 0.53 -9.82
CA VAL A 47 14.36 -0.02 -8.54
C VAL A 47 15.55 -0.45 -7.70
N ASP A 48 15.65 0.10 -6.50
CA ASP A 48 16.58 -0.36 -5.49
C ASP A 48 16.06 -1.68 -4.85
N PRO A 49 16.75 -2.82 -5.05
CA PRO A 49 16.33 -4.10 -4.50
C PRO A 49 16.39 -4.14 -2.97
N ASP A 50 17.31 -3.39 -2.33
CA ASP A 50 17.39 -3.33 -0.87
C ASP A 50 16.18 -2.60 -0.30
N GLN A 51 15.73 -1.54 -0.97
CA GLN A 51 14.49 -0.84 -0.62
C GLN A 51 13.26 -1.75 -0.78
N VAL A 52 13.17 -2.52 -1.86
CA VAL A 52 12.06 -3.46 -2.06
C VAL A 52 12.07 -4.55 -0.99
N PHE A 53 13.25 -5.05 -0.62
CA PHE A 53 13.38 -6.02 0.44
C PHE A 53 12.94 -5.44 1.79
N ASP A 54 13.32 -4.20 2.09
CA ASP A 54 12.93 -3.50 3.32
C ASP A 54 11.41 -3.31 3.41
N ILE A 55 10.78 -2.86 2.31
CA ILE A 55 9.31 -2.77 2.19
C ILE A 55 8.66 -4.13 2.49
N CYS A 56 9.16 -5.20 1.88
CA CYS A 56 8.63 -6.55 2.08
C CYS A 56 8.75 -7.00 3.54
N LYS A 57 9.85 -6.65 4.21
CA LYS A 57 10.17 -7.13 5.55
C LYS A 57 9.50 -6.31 6.65
N ASN A 58 9.43 -4.99 6.49
CA ASN A 58 9.04 -4.07 7.55
C ASN A 58 7.64 -3.47 7.32
N ASP A 59 7.32 -3.08 6.09
CA ASP A 59 6.09 -2.32 5.80
C ASP A 59 4.90 -3.24 5.52
N ILE A 60 5.11 -4.31 4.76
CA ILE A 60 4.04 -5.26 4.38
C ILE A 60 3.37 -5.92 5.60
N PRO A 61 4.09 -6.36 6.65
CA PRO A 61 3.43 -6.89 7.84
C PRO A 61 2.52 -5.88 8.53
N ALA A 62 2.94 -4.62 8.64
CA ALA A 62 2.12 -3.55 9.20
C ALA A 62 0.86 -3.30 8.35
N LEU A 63 1.03 -3.26 7.03
CA LEU A 63 -0.06 -3.09 6.08
C LEU A 63 -1.11 -4.22 6.20
N ILE A 64 -0.68 -5.48 6.32
CA ILE A 64 -1.57 -6.63 6.52
C ILE A 64 -2.38 -6.46 7.80
N GLY A 65 -1.72 -6.16 8.93
CA GLY A 65 -2.39 -5.98 10.21
C GLY A 65 -3.40 -4.82 10.19
N THR A 66 -3.10 -3.73 9.46
CA THR A 66 -4.05 -2.64 9.26
C THR A 66 -5.25 -3.05 8.41
N VAL A 67 -5.06 -3.82 7.33
CA VAL A 67 -6.18 -4.33 6.51
C VAL A 67 -7.08 -5.26 7.31
N GLU A 68 -6.52 -6.13 8.15
CA GLU A 68 -7.31 -6.99 9.03
C GLU A 68 -8.18 -6.16 9.99
N ARG A 69 -7.62 -5.08 10.55
CA ARG A 69 -8.37 -4.12 11.38
C ARG A 69 -9.45 -3.40 10.59
N MET A 70 -9.16 -2.94 9.37
CA MET A 70 -10.15 -2.33 8.47
C MET A 70 -11.35 -3.25 8.25
N ILE A 71 -11.10 -4.55 8.03
CA ILE A 71 -12.16 -5.54 7.83
C ILE A 71 -12.96 -5.74 9.12
N ALA A 72 -12.31 -5.74 10.28
CA ALA A 72 -12.98 -5.86 11.58
C ALA A 72 -13.86 -4.64 11.89
N ASP A 73 -13.40 -3.42 11.60
CA ASP A 73 -14.14 -2.18 11.85
C ASP A 73 -15.38 -2.02 10.95
N LEU A 74 -15.45 -2.74 9.84
CA LEU A 74 -16.58 -2.73 8.89
C LEU A 74 -17.66 -3.78 9.20
N ARG A 75 -17.44 -4.66 10.18
CA ARG A 75 -18.41 -5.68 10.63
C ARG A 75 -19.28 -5.15 11.76
#